data_AF-A0A314XQD8-F1
#
_entry.id   AF-A0A314XQD8-F1
#
_cell.length_a   1.000
_cell.length_b   1.000
_cell.length_c   1.000
_cell.angle_alpha   90.00
_cell.angle_beta   90.00
_cell.angle_gamma   90.00
#
_symmetry.space_group_name_H-M   'P 1'
#
loop_
_entity.id
_entity.type
_entity.pdbx_description
1 polymer ?
#
loop_
_entity_poly.entity_id
_entity_poly.type
_entity_poly.pdbx_seq_one_letter_code
_entity_poly.pdbx_strand_id
1 'polypeptide(L)'
;MAKKDFLKEYEEADEVSRSDFPPKFVFGVATSAYQVEGACNKGGRGPSIWDAFSHSKGTIIDGSNGDVAVDQYHRYKEDVELIAKLGFDAYRFPYHGREYSCGYTQAQNSDRDFKKFLNYGLGTKANEEGISYYNNVINNLLEKGIQPYVTLYHWDLPLYLHENMGGWLNKKIVDYFSVYADTCFASFGDRVKDWITINEPLQTAINGYGIGIFAPGRHECSSTEPYLVAHHQLLAHAAAVSIYRSKYKEKCQF
;
A
#
# COMPACT_ATOMS: atom_id res chain seq x y z
N MET A 1 -35.71 8.61 -29.32
CA MET A 1 -34.84 9.45 -28.47
C MET A 1 -33.50 8.73 -28.34
N ALA A 2 -32.76 8.60 -29.44
CA ALA A 2 -31.75 9.53 -29.94
C ALA A 2 -30.50 9.59 -29.03
N LYS A 3 -29.60 8.61 -29.23
CA LYS A 3 -28.20 8.55 -28.77
C LYS A 3 -27.35 9.81 -29.11
N LYS A 4 -27.93 10.79 -29.81
CA LYS A 4 -27.31 12.05 -30.25
C LYS A 4 -27.46 13.20 -29.25
N ASP A 5 -28.31 13.07 -28.24
CA ASP A 5 -28.55 14.17 -27.29
C ASP A 5 -27.62 14.15 -26.07
N PHE A 6 -26.86 13.06 -25.85
CA PHE A 6 -25.85 12.97 -24.76
C PHE A 6 -24.47 13.54 -25.12
N LEU A 7 -24.24 13.91 -26.39
CA LEU A 7 -22.93 14.37 -26.89
C LEU A 7 -22.92 15.86 -27.28
N LYS A 8 -23.99 16.61 -26.98
CA LYS A 8 -24.17 18.00 -27.40
C LYS A 8 -23.79 19.06 -26.36
N GLU A 9 -23.25 18.67 -25.22
CA GLU A 9 -22.83 19.59 -24.14
C GLU A 9 -21.31 19.67 -23.94
N TYR A 10 -20.54 19.44 -25.01
CA TYR A 10 -19.19 19.95 -25.10
C TYR A 10 -19.10 20.72 -26.41
N GLU A 11 -19.44 22.01 -26.36
CA GLU A 11 -18.78 22.99 -27.23
C GLU A 11 -17.27 22.70 -27.18
N GLU A 12 -16.55 22.85 -28.30
CA GLU A 12 -15.10 22.67 -28.41
C GLU A 12 -14.39 23.48 -27.30
N ALA A 13 -14.25 22.89 -26.12
CA ALA A 13 -13.34 23.38 -25.11
C ALA A 13 -11.96 23.23 -25.73
N ASP A 14 -11.18 24.31 -25.73
CA ASP A 14 -9.80 24.30 -26.21
C ASP A 14 -9.10 23.04 -25.69
N GLU A 15 -8.56 22.24 -26.62
CA GLU A 15 -7.98 20.94 -26.31
C GLU A 15 -6.82 21.12 -25.31
N VAL A 16 -7.01 20.72 -24.06
CA VAL A 16 -5.99 20.87 -23.01
C VAL A 16 -4.81 19.96 -23.33
N SER A 17 -3.61 20.53 -23.29
CA SER A 17 -2.35 19.91 -23.68
C SER A 17 -1.30 20.00 -22.58
N ARG A 18 -0.20 19.23 -22.69
CA ARG A 18 0.90 19.28 -21.72
C ARG A 18 1.54 20.67 -21.61
N SER A 19 1.50 21.49 -22.67
CA SER A 19 2.09 22.84 -22.66
C SER A 19 1.30 23.85 -21.84
N ASP A 20 0.06 23.54 -21.47
CA ASP A 20 -0.77 24.41 -20.62
C ASP A 20 -0.38 24.33 -19.13
N PHE A 21 0.51 23.39 -18.79
CA PHE A 21 1.01 23.16 -17.43
C PHE A 21 2.44 23.67 -17.28
N PRO A 22 2.89 24.02 -16.05
CA PRO A 22 4.27 24.44 -15.81
C PRO A 22 5.28 23.40 -16.32
N PRO A 23 6.49 23.79 -16.79
CA PRO A 23 7.45 22.88 -17.41
C PRO A 23 7.93 21.69 -16.56
N LYS A 24 7.67 21.72 -15.24
CA LYS A 24 8.03 20.65 -14.29
C LYS A 24 6.81 19.92 -13.73
N PHE A 25 5.64 20.08 -14.36
CA PHE A 25 4.45 19.34 -13.97
C PHE A 25 4.64 17.86 -14.28
N VAL A 26 4.33 17.01 -13.31
CA VAL A 26 4.50 15.56 -13.41
C VAL A 26 3.16 14.93 -13.73
N PHE A 27 3.05 14.28 -14.89
CA PHE A 27 1.90 13.44 -15.21
C PHE A 27 2.24 11.99 -14.93
N GLY A 28 1.36 11.29 -14.24
CA GLY A 28 1.58 9.90 -13.89
C GLY A 28 0.31 9.08 -13.85
N VAL A 29 0.50 7.78 -13.64
CA VAL A 29 -0.56 6.80 -13.41
C VAL A 29 -0.37 6.14 -12.06
N ALA A 30 -1.43 5.52 -11.54
CA ALA A 30 -1.42 4.92 -10.21
C ALA A 30 -2.12 3.55 -10.18
N THR A 31 -1.64 2.68 -9.30
CA THR A 31 -2.24 1.36 -9.01
C THR A 31 -2.27 1.10 -7.50
N SER A 32 -2.80 -0.05 -7.08
CA SER A 32 -2.60 -0.60 -5.74
C SER A 32 -2.24 -2.08 -5.77
N ALA A 33 -1.48 -2.56 -4.77
CA ALA A 33 -0.87 -3.88 -4.79
C ALA A 33 -1.92 -4.98 -4.83
N TYR A 34 -2.91 -4.93 -3.93
CA TYR A 34 -3.99 -5.91 -3.91
C TYR A 34 -4.83 -5.90 -5.19
N GLN A 35 -4.96 -4.75 -5.85
CA GLN A 35 -5.74 -4.63 -7.09
C GLN A 35 -5.01 -5.15 -8.33
N VAL A 36 -3.67 -5.19 -8.35
CA VAL A 36 -2.93 -5.49 -9.58
C VAL A 36 -1.90 -6.61 -9.47
N GLU A 37 -1.27 -6.81 -8.31
CA GLU A 37 -0.13 -7.73 -8.19
C GLU A 37 -0.54 -9.19 -8.33
N GLY A 38 -1.60 -9.59 -7.63
CA GLY A 38 -1.94 -11.00 -7.46
C GLY A 38 -0.82 -11.79 -6.78
N ALA A 39 -0.67 -13.04 -7.19
CA ALA A 39 0.33 -13.96 -6.68
C ALA A 39 0.23 -14.11 -5.14
N CYS A 40 -1.02 -14.27 -4.66
CA CYS A 40 -1.37 -14.06 -3.25
C CYS A 40 -0.61 -14.97 -2.26
N ASN A 41 -0.13 -16.12 -2.72
CA ASN A 41 0.62 -17.12 -1.95
C ASN A 41 2.03 -17.41 -2.53
N LYS A 42 2.55 -16.54 -3.41
CA LYS A 42 3.88 -16.69 -4.01
C LYS A 42 4.89 -15.72 -3.41
N GLY A 43 6.16 -16.05 -3.62
CA GLY A 43 7.29 -15.20 -3.28
C GLY A 43 7.32 -14.70 -1.84
N GLY A 44 6.94 -15.59 -0.92
CA GLY A 44 6.90 -15.30 0.51
C GLY A 44 5.88 -14.25 0.93
N ARG A 45 4.85 -13.92 0.13
CA ARG A 45 3.78 -13.01 0.57
C ARG A 45 2.89 -13.70 1.62
N GLY A 46 2.71 -13.06 2.78
CA GLY A 46 1.71 -13.46 3.78
C GLY A 46 0.31 -12.94 3.43
N PRO A 47 -0.76 -13.55 3.98
CA PRO A 47 -2.12 -13.08 3.75
C PRO A 47 -2.36 -11.69 4.38
N SER A 48 -3.15 -10.88 3.70
CA SER A 48 -3.67 -9.59 4.17
C SER A 48 -5.14 -9.69 4.58
N ILE A 49 -5.64 -8.64 5.24
CA ILE A 49 -7.06 -8.53 5.58
C ILE A 49 -7.96 -8.57 4.35
N TRP A 50 -7.49 -8.12 3.19
CA TRP A 50 -8.25 -8.17 1.94
C TRP A 50 -8.31 -9.58 1.35
N ASP A 51 -7.27 -10.40 1.52
CA ASP A 51 -7.33 -11.82 1.17
C ASP A 51 -8.44 -12.50 2.00
N ALA A 52 -8.43 -12.35 3.32
CA ALA A 52 -9.45 -12.95 4.18
C ALA A 52 -10.87 -12.42 3.90
N PHE A 53 -11.00 -11.11 3.71
CA PHE A 53 -12.29 -10.46 3.46
C PHE A 53 -12.89 -10.91 2.12
N SER A 54 -12.13 -10.91 1.03
CA SER A 54 -12.62 -11.29 -0.30
C SER A 54 -13.00 -12.77 -0.40
N HIS A 55 -12.34 -13.65 0.36
CA HIS A 55 -12.67 -15.07 0.41
C HIS A 55 -13.91 -15.38 1.28
N SER A 56 -14.39 -14.41 2.05
CA SER A 56 -15.59 -14.57 2.86
C SER A 56 -16.85 -14.49 2.00
N LYS A 57 -17.78 -15.42 2.18
CA LYS A 57 -18.98 -15.48 1.34
C LYS A 57 -19.84 -14.22 1.52
N GLY A 58 -20.17 -13.55 0.42
CA GLY A 58 -21.10 -12.42 0.38
C GLY A 58 -20.49 -11.05 0.68
N THR A 59 -19.17 -10.95 0.83
CA THR A 59 -18.47 -9.66 1.01
C THR A 59 -18.16 -8.97 -0.32
N ILE A 60 -17.99 -9.74 -1.40
CA ILE A 60 -17.77 -9.24 -2.76
C ILE A 60 -18.99 -9.56 -3.62
N ILE A 61 -19.48 -8.56 -4.37
CA ILE A 61 -20.73 -8.63 -5.15
C ILE A 61 -20.73 -9.79 -6.15
N ASP A 62 -19.63 -9.97 -6.88
CA ASP A 62 -19.46 -11.03 -7.88
C ASP A 62 -18.67 -12.25 -7.35
N GLY A 63 -18.28 -12.23 -6.08
CA GLY A 63 -17.46 -13.27 -5.46
C GLY A 63 -16.02 -13.36 -5.96
N SER A 64 -15.53 -12.37 -6.71
CA SER A 64 -14.13 -12.31 -7.15
C SER A 64 -13.17 -11.94 -6.02
N ASN A 65 -11.86 -12.10 -6.27
CA ASN A 65 -10.80 -11.75 -5.33
C ASN A 65 -9.53 -11.26 -6.05
N GLY A 66 -8.53 -10.84 -5.27
CA GLY A 66 -7.23 -10.37 -5.76
C GLY A 66 -6.17 -11.47 -5.90
N ASP A 67 -6.52 -12.76 -5.98
CA ASP A 67 -5.51 -13.84 -5.98
C ASP A 67 -4.56 -13.79 -7.17
N VAL A 68 -5.11 -13.47 -8.34
CA VAL A 68 -4.38 -13.27 -9.60
C VAL A 68 -4.43 -11.81 -10.05
N ALA A 69 -5.59 -11.15 -9.88
CA ALA A 69 -5.82 -9.79 -10.36
C ALA A 69 -5.46 -9.63 -11.85
N VAL A 70 -4.65 -8.63 -12.22
CA VAL A 70 -4.08 -8.48 -13.58
C VAL A 70 -2.65 -9.02 -13.71
N ASP A 71 -2.18 -9.72 -12.67
CA ASP A 71 -0.91 -10.44 -12.60
C ASP A 71 0.35 -9.58 -12.78
N GLN A 72 0.33 -8.34 -12.25
CA GLN A 72 1.49 -7.44 -12.28
C GLN A 72 2.72 -8.06 -11.63
N TYR A 73 2.56 -8.96 -10.65
CA TYR A 73 3.72 -9.63 -10.02
C TYR A 73 4.63 -10.34 -11.04
N HIS A 74 4.05 -10.97 -12.07
CA HIS A 74 4.84 -11.59 -13.14
C HIS A 74 5.02 -10.67 -14.36
N ARG A 75 4.14 -9.66 -14.53
CA ARG A 75 4.05 -8.84 -15.75
C ARG A 75 4.49 -7.38 -15.59
N TYR A 76 5.07 -6.99 -14.46
CA TYR A 76 5.45 -5.59 -14.18
C TYR A 76 6.32 -4.95 -15.26
N LYS A 77 7.14 -5.72 -15.98
CA LYS A 77 7.94 -5.20 -17.11
C LYS A 77 7.07 -4.71 -18.26
N GLU A 78 5.98 -5.42 -18.56
CA GLU A 78 5.00 -5.00 -19.57
C GLU A 78 4.30 -3.72 -19.14
N ASP A 79 3.94 -3.62 -17.85
CA ASP A 79 3.32 -2.41 -17.30
C ASP A 79 4.25 -1.20 -17.40
N VAL A 80 5.53 -1.35 -17.04
CA VAL A 80 6.55 -0.30 -17.20
C VAL A 80 6.69 0.13 -18.66
N GLU A 81 6.69 -0.81 -19.60
CA GLU A 81 6.78 -0.53 -21.03
C GLU A 81 5.57 0.25 -21.54
N LEU A 82 4.37 -0.08 -21.05
CA LEU A 82 3.14 0.64 -21.39
C LEU A 82 3.15 2.07 -20.84
N ILE A 83 3.58 2.27 -19.59
CA ILE A 83 3.70 3.59 -18.96
C ILE A 83 4.66 4.48 -19.76
N ALA A 84 5.81 3.93 -20.16
CA ALA A 84 6.80 4.62 -20.97
C ALA A 84 6.24 4.98 -22.36
N LYS A 85 5.55 4.03 -23.02
CA LYS A 85 4.95 4.24 -24.34
C LYS A 85 3.86 5.31 -24.33
N LEU A 86 3.10 5.42 -23.26
CA LEU A 86 2.07 6.44 -23.07
C LEU A 86 2.67 7.80 -22.67
N GLY A 87 3.97 7.87 -22.42
CA GLY A 87 4.69 9.11 -22.13
C GLY A 87 4.39 9.68 -20.74
N PHE A 88 4.14 8.83 -19.74
CA PHE A 88 3.99 9.28 -18.36
C PHE A 88 5.35 9.46 -17.67
N ASP A 89 5.43 10.49 -16.84
CA ASP A 89 6.65 10.88 -16.12
C ASP A 89 6.80 10.15 -14.78
N ALA A 90 5.69 9.69 -14.20
CA ALA A 90 5.66 9.04 -12.90
C ALA A 90 4.72 7.84 -12.83
N TYR A 91 5.07 6.90 -11.95
CA TYR A 91 4.21 5.79 -11.57
C TYR A 91 4.07 5.72 -10.06
N ARG A 92 2.83 5.83 -9.59
CA ARG A 92 2.49 5.61 -8.19
C ARG A 92 2.05 4.18 -7.97
N PHE A 93 2.80 3.45 -7.16
CA PHE A 93 2.44 2.07 -6.78
C PHE A 93 2.67 1.90 -5.28
N PRO A 94 1.90 1.04 -4.60
CA PRO A 94 2.17 0.77 -3.22
C PRO A 94 3.24 -0.31 -3.07
N TYR A 95 3.90 -0.24 -1.93
CA TYR A 95 4.65 -1.34 -1.39
C TYR A 95 3.67 -2.22 -0.62
N HIS A 96 3.45 -3.45 -1.06
CA HIS A 96 2.81 -4.45 -0.21
C HIS A 96 3.87 -4.93 0.77
N GLY A 97 3.52 -4.99 2.06
CA GLY A 97 4.38 -5.50 3.13
C GLY A 97 4.65 -7.01 3.04
N ARG A 98 5.13 -7.49 1.88
CA ARG A 98 5.60 -8.85 1.61
C ARG A 98 6.73 -9.26 2.57
N GLU A 99 7.38 -8.29 3.21
CA GLU A 99 8.49 -8.45 4.16
C GLU A 99 8.14 -9.27 5.39
N TYR A 100 6.88 -9.25 5.84
CA TYR A 100 6.44 -9.93 7.06
C TYR A 100 5.52 -11.10 6.74
N SER A 101 6.08 -12.13 6.12
CA SER A 101 5.45 -13.44 6.16
C SER A 101 5.68 -14.05 7.53
N CYS A 102 4.62 -14.11 8.33
CA CYS A 102 4.61 -14.90 9.54
C CYS A 102 4.70 -16.39 9.14
N GLY A 103 5.92 -16.92 9.11
CA GLY A 103 6.14 -18.34 9.29
C GLY A 103 5.51 -18.74 10.63
N TYR A 104 4.42 -19.50 10.56
CA TYR A 104 3.73 -20.03 11.73
C TYR A 104 4.66 -20.95 12.51
N THR A 105 5.15 -20.50 13.66
CA THR A 105 5.64 -21.39 14.72
C THR A 105 5.03 -20.95 16.04
N GLN A 106 4.19 -21.80 16.61
CA GLN A 106 3.58 -21.64 17.93
C GLN A 106 4.63 -21.29 18.98
N ALA A 107 4.59 -20.08 19.54
CA ALA A 107 5.29 -19.74 20.76
C ALA A 107 4.27 -19.15 21.75
N GLN A 108 3.95 -19.96 22.76
CA GLN A 108 3.03 -19.64 23.84
C GLN A 108 3.61 -18.60 24.81
N ASN A 109 2.76 -17.69 25.28
CA ASN A 109 2.71 -17.05 26.60
C ASN A 109 3.97 -16.34 27.16
N SER A 110 3.92 -15.01 27.24
CA SER A 110 4.03 -14.20 28.48
C SER A 110 4.52 -12.77 28.22
N ASP A 111 3.95 -11.77 28.91
CA ASP A 111 4.22 -10.32 28.73
C ASP A 111 5.68 -9.88 28.96
N ARG A 112 6.56 -10.78 29.44
CA ARG A 112 8.00 -10.50 29.60
C ARG A 112 8.79 -10.63 28.30
N ASP A 113 8.16 -11.19 27.26
CA ASP A 113 8.78 -11.45 25.97
C ASP A 113 8.53 -10.36 24.94
N PHE A 114 8.01 -9.16 25.24
CA PHE A 114 7.78 -8.15 24.18
C PHE A 114 9.04 -7.81 23.36
N LYS A 115 10.25 -7.79 23.96
CA LYS A 115 11.53 -7.63 23.24
C LYS A 115 12.02 -8.88 22.50
N LYS A 116 11.63 -10.09 22.92
CA LYS A 116 11.94 -11.36 22.22
C LYS A 116 10.90 -11.70 21.16
N PHE A 117 9.64 -11.33 21.39
CA PHE A 117 8.53 -11.32 20.46
C PHE A 117 8.79 -10.34 19.32
N LEU A 118 9.45 -9.22 19.58
CA LEU A 118 10.03 -8.36 18.54
C LEU A 118 11.02 -9.12 17.63
N ASN A 119 11.69 -10.15 18.15
CA ASN A 119 12.64 -10.96 17.39
C ASN A 119 12.03 -12.19 16.69
N TYR A 120 10.87 -12.69 17.12
CA TYR A 120 10.30 -13.95 16.62
C TYR A 120 8.84 -13.84 16.09
N GLY A 121 8.03 -12.90 16.58
CA GLY A 121 6.63 -12.68 16.18
C GLY A 121 6.44 -11.54 15.17
N LEU A 122 7.53 -10.95 14.70
CA LEU A 122 7.56 -9.75 13.85
C LEU A 122 8.07 -9.99 12.42
N GLY A 123 8.39 -11.22 12.02
CA GLY A 123 9.03 -11.47 10.71
C GLY A 123 10.40 -10.78 10.61
N THR A 124 11.32 -11.12 11.52
CA THR A 124 12.69 -10.55 11.57
C THR A 124 13.59 -10.90 10.40
N LYS A 125 13.14 -11.79 9.50
CA LYS A 125 13.76 -11.92 8.19
C LYS A 125 12.85 -11.23 7.19
N ALA A 126 13.27 -10.03 6.77
CA ALA A 126 12.65 -9.37 5.64
C ALA A 126 12.60 -10.36 4.47
N ASN A 127 11.44 -10.49 3.85
CA ASN A 127 11.28 -11.31 2.67
C ASN A 127 12.14 -10.76 1.53
N GLU A 128 13.33 -11.33 1.37
CA GLU A 128 14.31 -10.95 0.36
C GLU A 128 13.73 -11.02 -1.06
N GLU A 129 12.80 -11.96 -1.32
CA GLU A 129 12.14 -12.08 -2.62
C GLU A 129 11.15 -10.94 -2.86
N GLY A 130 10.38 -10.56 -1.82
CA GLY A 130 9.52 -9.38 -1.84
C GLY A 130 10.32 -8.10 -2.12
N ILE A 131 11.42 -7.90 -1.39
CA ILE A 131 12.33 -6.75 -1.60
C ILE A 131 12.94 -6.79 -3.01
N SER A 132 13.35 -7.97 -3.49
CA SER A 132 13.90 -8.14 -4.83
C SER A 132 12.88 -7.79 -5.92
N TYR A 133 11.62 -8.19 -5.75
CA TYR A 133 10.54 -7.81 -6.66
C TYR A 133 10.42 -6.29 -6.81
N TYR A 134 10.27 -5.56 -5.70
CA TYR A 134 10.14 -4.11 -5.77
C TYR A 134 11.42 -3.41 -6.22
N ASN A 135 12.59 -3.93 -5.90
CA ASN A 135 13.86 -3.46 -6.48
C ASN A 135 13.84 -3.56 -8.01
N ASN A 136 13.35 -4.68 -8.55
CA ASN A 136 13.24 -4.84 -9.99
C ASN A 136 12.23 -3.87 -10.59
N VAL A 137 11.05 -3.68 -9.98
CA VAL A 137 10.06 -2.69 -10.44
C VAL A 137 10.67 -1.28 -10.47
N ILE A 138 11.29 -0.85 -9.37
CA ILE A 138 11.93 0.47 -9.24
C ILE A 138 13.02 0.65 -10.30
N ASN A 139 13.89 -0.36 -10.48
CA ASN A 139 14.97 -0.28 -11.45
C ASN A 139 14.43 -0.17 -12.89
N ASN A 140 13.41 -0.96 -13.24
CA ASN A 140 12.80 -0.91 -14.58
C ASN A 140 12.13 0.45 -14.84
N LEU A 141 11.46 1.04 -13.84
CA LEU A 141 10.89 2.39 -13.97
C LEU A 141 11.97 3.44 -14.24
N LEU A 142 13.04 3.42 -13.43
CA LEU A 142 14.14 4.38 -13.56
C LEU A 142 14.91 4.22 -14.87
N GLU A 143 15.10 2.99 -15.36
CA GLU A 143 15.67 2.73 -16.69
C GLU A 143 14.87 3.36 -17.83
N LYS A 144 13.56 3.56 -17.64
CA LYS A 144 12.67 4.27 -18.58
C LYS A 144 12.49 5.75 -18.27
N GLY A 145 13.19 6.29 -17.27
CA GLY A 145 13.04 7.68 -16.84
C GLY A 145 11.73 7.98 -16.10
N ILE A 146 11.03 6.96 -15.63
CA ILE A 146 9.77 7.10 -14.89
C ILE A 146 10.07 7.23 -13.39
N GLN A 147 9.53 8.27 -12.77
CA GLN A 147 9.73 8.54 -11.34
C GLN A 147 8.84 7.63 -10.47
N PRO A 148 9.41 6.88 -9.51
CA PRO A 148 8.64 6.05 -8.60
C PRO A 148 8.03 6.88 -7.45
N TYR A 149 6.71 6.83 -7.29
CA TYR A 149 5.98 7.40 -6.16
C TYR A 149 5.44 6.25 -5.29
N VAL A 150 6.11 5.94 -4.18
CA VAL A 150 5.79 4.73 -3.41
C VAL A 150 4.79 5.02 -2.30
N THR A 151 3.68 4.26 -2.28
CA THR A 151 2.72 4.29 -1.17
C THR A 151 3.03 3.16 -0.17
N LEU A 152 3.37 3.46 1.08
CA LEU A 152 3.72 2.44 2.08
C LEU A 152 2.52 1.56 2.46
N TYR A 153 1.32 2.13 2.59
CA TYR A 153 0.12 1.39 2.97
C TYR A 153 -1.07 1.72 2.09
N HIS A 154 -1.66 0.68 1.49
CA HIS A 154 -2.84 0.78 0.65
C HIS A 154 -3.89 -0.28 1.05
N TRP A 155 -4.32 -0.21 2.32
CA TRP A 155 -5.43 -0.97 2.91
C TRP A 155 -5.17 -2.47 3.13
N ASP A 156 -4.00 -2.94 2.73
CA ASP A 156 -3.57 -4.32 2.66
C ASP A 156 -2.79 -4.75 3.92
N LEU A 157 -3.38 -4.51 5.10
CA LEU A 157 -2.76 -4.83 6.38
C LEU A 157 -2.51 -6.35 6.48
N PRO A 158 -1.32 -6.80 6.95
CA PRO A 158 -1.08 -8.21 7.22
C PRO A 158 -2.15 -8.80 8.14
N LEU A 159 -2.77 -9.91 7.71
CA LEU A 159 -3.87 -10.55 8.42
C LEU A 159 -3.46 -10.93 9.84
N TYR A 160 -2.23 -11.39 10.03
CA TYR A 160 -1.68 -11.74 11.33
C TYR A 160 -1.76 -10.60 12.35
N LEU A 161 -1.45 -9.36 11.93
CA LEU A 161 -1.56 -8.19 12.81
C LEU A 161 -3.02 -7.89 13.15
N HIS A 162 -3.94 -8.11 12.22
CA HIS A 162 -5.36 -7.98 12.49
C HIS A 162 -5.83 -9.01 13.52
N GLU A 163 -5.54 -10.29 13.31
CA GLU A 163 -6.05 -11.39 14.15
C GLU A 163 -5.43 -11.43 15.56
N ASN A 164 -4.14 -11.13 15.70
CA ASN A 164 -3.42 -11.34 16.97
C ASN A 164 -3.37 -10.09 17.84
N MET A 165 -3.50 -8.90 17.25
CA MET A 165 -3.44 -7.65 18.01
C MET A 165 -4.57 -6.66 17.68
N GLY A 166 -5.48 -6.96 16.74
CA GLY A 166 -6.60 -6.08 16.37
C GLY A 166 -6.26 -5.06 15.29
N GLY A 167 -5.06 -5.12 14.69
CA GLY A 167 -4.63 -4.22 13.62
C GLY A 167 -4.69 -2.74 14.03
N TRP A 168 -5.41 -1.94 13.24
CA TRP A 168 -5.54 -0.49 13.46
C TRP A 168 -6.29 -0.10 14.75
N LEU A 169 -6.96 -1.03 15.43
CA LEU A 169 -7.59 -0.76 16.72
C LEU A 169 -6.58 -0.72 17.88
N ASN A 170 -5.36 -1.20 17.66
CA ASN A 170 -4.37 -1.32 18.71
C ASN A 170 -3.22 -0.34 18.50
N LYS A 171 -2.94 0.48 19.52
CA LYS A 171 -1.88 1.49 19.50
C LYS A 171 -0.52 0.94 19.10
N LYS A 172 -0.22 -0.33 19.42
CA LYS A 172 1.05 -0.97 19.02
C LYS A 172 1.28 -0.93 17.51
N ILE A 173 0.22 -0.80 16.68
CA ILE A 173 0.33 -0.74 15.21
C ILE A 173 1.25 0.39 14.74
N VAL A 174 1.36 1.46 15.53
CA VAL A 174 2.28 2.58 15.27
C VAL A 174 3.73 2.11 15.27
N ASP A 175 4.11 1.23 16.20
CA ASP A 175 5.46 0.68 16.30
C ASP A 175 5.73 -0.27 15.12
N TYR A 176 4.77 -1.13 14.77
CA TYR A 176 4.88 -2.05 13.62
C TYR A 176 5.04 -1.27 12.31
N PHE A 177 4.20 -0.26 12.09
CA PHE A 177 4.27 0.58 10.90
C PHE A 177 5.58 1.38 10.84
N SER A 178 6.11 1.78 12.00
CA SER A 178 7.40 2.46 12.09
C SER A 178 8.56 1.58 11.63
N VAL A 179 8.61 0.32 12.09
CA VAL A 179 9.65 -0.64 11.66
C VAL A 179 9.53 -0.92 10.17
N TYR A 180 8.32 -1.18 9.69
CA TYR A 180 8.03 -1.39 8.27
C TYR A 180 8.49 -0.22 7.40
N ALA A 181 8.14 1.01 7.79
CA ALA A 181 8.56 2.21 7.07
C ALA A 181 10.09 2.37 7.06
N ASP A 182 10.76 2.14 8.19
CA ASP A 182 12.23 2.18 8.29
C ASP A 182 12.88 1.17 7.33
N THR A 183 12.34 -0.05 7.24
CA THR A 183 12.81 -1.07 6.28
C THR A 183 12.62 -0.61 4.84
N CYS A 184 11.44 -0.10 4.48
CA CYS A 184 11.18 0.42 3.13
C CYS A 184 12.15 1.55 2.75
N PHE A 185 12.36 2.50 3.66
CA PHE A 185 13.28 3.62 3.42
C PHE A 185 14.73 3.15 3.31
N ALA A 186 15.15 2.18 4.12
CA ALA A 186 16.48 1.58 4.04
C ALA A 186 16.70 0.83 2.72
N SER A 187 15.70 0.10 2.24
CA SER A 187 15.81 -0.76 1.06
C SER A 187 15.68 0.00 -0.27
N PHE A 188 14.89 1.07 -0.31
CA PHE A 188 14.53 1.75 -1.56
C PHE A 188 14.79 3.26 -1.57
N GLY A 189 15.09 3.89 -0.42
CA GLY A 189 15.25 5.34 -0.30
C GLY A 189 16.46 5.91 -1.05
N ASP A 190 17.40 5.07 -1.48
CA ASP A 190 18.48 5.44 -2.38
C ASP A 190 17.93 5.92 -3.74
N ARG A 191 16.85 5.29 -4.22
CA ARG A 191 16.20 5.53 -5.52
C ARG A 191 14.84 6.23 -5.44
N VAL A 192 14.06 5.96 -4.40
CA VAL A 192 12.70 6.51 -4.21
C VAL A 192 12.77 7.76 -3.35
N LYS A 193 12.28 8.89 -3.88
CA LYS A 193 12.30 10.20 -3.21
C LYS A 193 10.91 10.68 -2.80
N ASP A 194 9.87 10.18 -3.46
CA ASP A 194 8.48 10.55 -3.24
C ASP A 194 7.72 9.41 -2.54
N TRP A 195 7.36 9.66 -1.28
CA TRP A 195 6.75 8.68 -0.39
C TRP A 195 5.36 9.13 0.07
N ILE A 196 4.39 8.23 -0.04
CA ILE A 196 3.04 8.38 0.50
C ILE A 196 2.89 7.37 1.63
N THR A 197 2.66 7.83 2.86
CA THR A 197 2.54 6.89 4.00
C THR A 197 1.28 6.02 3.95
N ILE A 198 0.09 6.62 3.96
CA ILE A 198 -1.20 5.92 4.09
C ILE A 198 -2.13 6.45 3.00
N ASN A 199 -2.61 5.57 2.13
CA ASN A 199 -3.62 5.93 1.14
C ASN A 199 -4.99 6.10 1.79
N GLU A 200 -5.64 7.24 1.53
CA GLU A 200 -7.05 7.51 1.85
C GLU A 200 -7.48 6.98 3.23
N PRO A 201 -6.91 7.50 4.33
CA PRO A 201 -7.11 6.94 5.68
C PRO A 201 -8.58 6.88 6.12
N LEU A 202 -9.41 7.77 5.57
CA LEU A 202 -10.86 7.78 5.77
C LEU A 202 -11.52 6.48 5.30
N GLN A 203 -11.09 5.91 4.17
CA GLN A 203 -11.66 4.67 3.63
C GLN A 203 -11.40 3.50 4.59
N THR A 204 -10.16 3.36 5.07
CA THR A 204 -9.81 2.36 6.10
C THR A 204 -10.67 2.55 7.36
N ALA A 205 -10.76 3.78 7.89
CA ALA A 205 -11.46 4.03 9.15
C ALA A 205 -12.98 3.86 9.03
N ILE A 206 -13.60 4.43 8.02
CA ILE A 206 -15.05 4.47 7.87
C ILE A 206 -15.56 3.20 7.20
N ASN A 207 -15.04 2.84 6.03
CA ASN A 207 -15.57 1.69 5.29
C ASN A 207 -15.06 0.35 5.84
N GLY A 208 -13.88 0.32 6.46
CA GLY A 208 -13.34 -0.89 7.09
C GLY A 208 -13.83 -1.16 8.53
N TYR A 209 -14.05 -0.10 9.33
CA TYR A 209 -14.34 -0.19 10.77
C TYR A 209 -15.62 0.54 11.23
N GLY A 210 -16.37 1.15 10.31
CA GLY A 210 -17.64 1.82 10.60
C GLY A 210 -18.81 1.21 9.87
N ILE A 211 -18.77 1.26 8.53
CA ILE A 211 -19.79 0.70 7.64
C ILE A 211 -19.56 -0.80 7.42
N GLY A 212 -18.30 -1.25 7.39
CA GLY A 212 -17.95 -2.66 7.22
C GLY A 212 -18.09 -3.20 5.78
N ILE A 213 -18.13 -2.32 4.78
CA ILE A 213 -18.19 -2.71 3.36
C ILE A 213 -16.80 -3.01 2.76
N PHE A 214 -15.72 -2.60 3.44
CA PHE A 214 -14.34 -2.94 3.09
C PHE A 214 -13.70 -3.78 4.19
N ALA A 215 -12.59 -4.46 3.88
CA ALA A 215 -11.80 -5.17 4.88
C ALA A 215 -11.39 -4.24 6.04
N PRO A 216 -11.46 -4.69 7.30
CA PRO A 216 -11.80 -6.05 7.77
C PRO A 216 -13.31 -6.34 7.93
N GLY A 217 -14.20 -5.45 7.52
CA GLY A 217 -15.66 -5.67 7.56
C GLY A 217 -16.31 -5.37 8.90
N ARG A 218 -15.63 -4.61 9.77
CA ARG A 218 -16.11 -4.32 11.12
C ARG A 218 -17.14 -3.20 11.14
N HIS A 219 -18.19 -3.39 11.92
CA HIS A 219 -19.31 -2.46 12.02
C HIS A 219 -20.01 -2.51 13.39
N GLU A 220 -19.55 -3.38 14.30
CA GLU A 220 -20.17 -3.63 15.60
C GLU A 220 -20.05 -2.44 16.57
N CYS A 221 -18.98 -1.64 16.42
CA CYS A 221 -18.66 -0.51 17.28
C CYS A 221 -18.43 0.77 16.45
N SER A 222 -19.31 1.02 15.48
CA SER A 222 -19.17 2.09 14.47
C SER A 222 -19.13 3.52 15.05
N SER A 223 -19.58 3.72 16.30
CA SER A 223 -19.48 5.01 17.00
C SER A 223 -18.10 5.30 17.58
N THR A 224 -17.20 4.32 17.69
CA THR A 224 -15.89 4.46 18.36
C THR A 224 -14.72 3.97 17.52
N GLU A 225 -14.85 2.82 16.85
CA GLU A 225 -13.75 2.19 16.11
C GLU A 225 -13.17 3.06 14.99
N PRO A 226 -13.98 3.74 14.14
CA PRO A 226 -13.44 4.60 13.09
C PRO A 226 -12.54 5.72 13.62
N TYR A 227 -12.89 6.32 14.76
CA TYR A 227 -12.09 7.38 15.38
C TYR A 227 -10.78 6.84 15.95
N LEU A 228 -10.81 5.66 16.57
CA LEU A 228 -9.61 5.00 17.09
C LEU A 228 -8.65 4.61 15.96
N VAL A 229 -9.20 4.05 14.88
CA VAL A 229 -8.43 3.69 13.67
C VAL A 229 -7.84 4.94 13.02
N ALA A 230 -8.61 6.01 12.86
CA ALA A 230 -8.09 7.28 12.33
C ALA A 230 -6.98 7.86 13.22
N HIS A 231 -7.15 7.80 14.55
CA HIS A 231 -6.14 8.26 15.50
C HIS A 231 -4.82 7.49 15.35
N HIS A 232 -4.86 6.15 15.29
CA HIS A 232 -3.66 5.34 15.11
C HIS A 232 -3.02 5.50 13.73
N GLN A 233 -3.81 5.68 12.67
CA GLN A 233 -3.28 6.01 11.33
C GLN A 233 -2.52 7.35 11.35
N LEU A 234 -3.03 8.37 12.04
CA LEU A 234 -2.33 9.66 12.17
C LEU A 234 -1.01 9.53 12.96
N LEU A 235 -1.00 8.76 14.05
CA LEU A 235 0.21 8.50 14.82
C LEU A 235 1.24 7.70 14.00
N ALA A 236 0.80 6.68 13.27
CA ALA A 236 1.65 5.86 12.40
C ALA A 236 2.26 6.70 11.26
N HIS A 237 1.46 7.55 10.62
CA HIS A 237 1.92 8.54 9.65
C HIS A 237 3.01 9.44 10.24
N ALA A 238 2.74 10.05 11.40
CA ALA A 238 3.68 10.97 12.04
C ALA A 238 5.01 10.27 12.41
N ALA A 239 4.94 9.03 12.90
CA ALA A 239 6.11 8.23 13.23
C ALA A 239 6.96 7.91 11.99
N ALA A 240 6.34 7.44 10.89
CA ALA A 240 7.03 7.18 9.63
C ALA A 240 7.68 8.44 9.04
N VAL A 241 6.97 9.59 9.06
CA VAL A 241 7.53 10.88 8.61
C VAL A 241 8.70 11.32 9.49
N SER A 242 8.61 11.12 10.81
CA SER A 242 9.70 11.43 11.74
C SER A 242 10.94 10.59 11.44
N ILE A 243 10.78 9.29 11.17
CA ILE A 243 11.86 8.38 10.77
C ILE A 243 12.48 8.85 9.45
N TYR A 244 11.67 9.12 8.42
CA TYR A 244 12.14 9.58 7.14
C TYR A 244 12.98 10.86 7.27
N ARG A 245 12.47 11.87 7.97
CA ARG A 245 13.15 13.17 8.14
C ARG A 245 14.43 13.10 8.98
N SER A 246 14.49 12.19 9.95
CA SER A 246 15.65 12.09 10.86
C SER A 246 16.79 11.25 10.28
N LYS A 247 16.48 10.22 9.49
CA LYS A 247 17.47 9.24 9.01
C LYS A 247 17.74 9.29 7.50
N TYR A 248 16.72 9.57 6.67
CA TYR A 248 16.78 9.30 5.22
C TYR A 248 16.66 10.56 4.35
N LYS A 249 15.99 11.60 4.83
CA LYS A 249 15.95 12.88 4.13
C LYS A 249 17.34 13.50 4.21
N GLU A 250 17.95 13.74 3.06
CA GLU A 250 19.20 14.49 2.97
C GLU A 250 19.06 15.80 3.76
N LYS A 251 19.94 16.00 4.74
CA LYS A 251 20.03 17.28 5.41
C LYS A 251 20.54 18.27 4.38
N CYS A 252 19.76 19.30 4.08
CA CYS A 252 20.25 20.44 3.31
C CYS A 252 21.52 20.94 4.01
N GLN A 253 22.68 20.72 3.40
CA GLN A 253 23.88 21.47 3.75
C GLN A 253 23.65 22.87 3.20
N PHE A 254 23.40 23.81 4.11
CA PHE A 254 23.38 25.24 3.81
C PHE A 254 24.80 25.75 3.62
#